data_AF-A0A940VYA0-F1
#
_entry.id   AF-A0A940VYA0-F1
#
_cell.length_a   1.000
_cell.length_b   1.000
_cell.length_c   1.000
_cell.angle_alpha   90.00
_cell.angle_beta   90.00
_cell.angle_gamma   90.00
#
_symmetry.space_group_name_H-M   'P 1'
#
loop_
_entity.id
_entity.type
_entity.pdbx_description
1 polymer ?
#
loop_
_entity_poly.entity_id
_entity_poly.type
_entity_poly.pdbx_seq_one_letter_code
_entity_poly.pdbx_strand_id
1 'polypeptide(L)'
;MQRGKWPSVSGKDLERREIMLYYGHTKEDLKTKQTLPKGEWQLLKSHLENVAYLAEERAAKFGAGKLGRIEGLAHDIGKYSIEFQQLLEGLGERLITPLLTLRSFIINFRIT
;
A
#
# COMPACT_ATOMS: atom_id res chain seq x y z
N MET A 1 32.25 11.84 20.03
CA MET A 1 31.04 11.63 19.20
C MET A 1 31.44 10.76 18.02
N GLN A 2 31.24 9.43 18.10
CA GLN A 2 31.68 8.50 17.04
C GLN A 2 30.65 8.50 15.90
N ARG A 3 31.09 8.86 14.69
CA ARG A 3 30.27 8.75 13.48
C ARG A 3 30.04 7.27 13.19
N GLY A 4 28.79 6.81 13.29
CA GLY A 4 28.40 5.43 13.02
C GLY A 4 28.85 5.01 11.63
N LYS A 5 29.62 3.93 11.57
CA LYS A 5 30.07 3.28 10.34
C LYS A 5 28.85 2.59 9.73
N TRP A 6 28.29 3.14 8.65
CA TRP A 6 27.28 2.44 7.87
C TRP A 6 27.88 1.13 7.34
N PRO A 7 27.20 -0.02 7.46
CA PRO A 7 27.72 -1.28 6.96
C PRO A 7 27.98 -1.17 5.46
N SER A 8 29.19 -1.50 5.03
CA SER A 8 29.58 -1.53 3.62
C SER A 8 28.85 -2.68 2.94
N VAL A 9 27.88 -2.34 2.10
CA VAL A 9 27.13 -3.28 1.27
C VAL A 9 28.08 -3.86 0.22
N SER A 10 28.15 -5.19 0.11
CA SER A 10 29.06 -5.86 -0.80
C SER A 10 28.53 -5.80 -2.24
N GLY A 11 29.42 -5.83 -3.24
CA GLY A 11 29.02 -5.80 -4.65
C GLY A 11 28.08 -6.95 -5.07
N LYS A 12 28.04 -8.06 -4.32
CA LYS A 12 27.12 -9.18 -4.54
C LYS A 12 25.68 -8.88 -4.08
N ASP A 13 25.49 -7.99 -3.12
CA ASP A 13 24.16 -7.57 -2.64
C ASP A 13 23.45 -6.67 -3.68
N LEU A 14 24.20 -6.08 -4.60
CA LEU A 14 23.70 -5.23 -5.68
C LEU A 14 23.21 -6.02 -6.90
N GLU A 15 23.58 -7.31 -7.03
CA GLU A 15 23.21 -8.17 -8.16
C GLU A 15 21.83 -8.83 -8.03
N ARG A 16 21.19 -8.77 -6.85
CA ARG A 16 19.77 -9.08 -6.68
C ARG A 16 18.97 -7.82 -6.39
N ARG A 17 18.93 -6.89 -7.33
CA ARG A 17 17.77 -5.97 -7.42
C ARG A 17 16.58 -6.77 -7.94
N GLU A 18 16.13 -7.75 -7.17
CA GLU A 18 14.80 -8.31 -7.35
C GLU A 18 13.86 -7.10 -7.25
N ILE A 19 13.22 -6.74 -8.36
CA ILE A 19 12.26 -5.64 -8.37
C ILE A 19 11.11 -6.15 -7.51
N MET A 20 11.15 -5.84 -6.22
CA MET A 20 10.08 -6.17 -5.29
C MET A 20 8.86 -5.38 -5.73
N LEU A 21 7.96 -6.08 -6.43
CA LEU A 21 6.65 -5.55 -6.80
C LEU A 21 5.76 -5.60 -5.58
N TYR A 22 5.22 -4.45 -5.20
CA TYR A 22 4.23 -4.34 -4.14
C TYR A 22 2.85 -4.20 -4.75
N TYR A 23 1.90 -4.93 -4.20
CA TYR A 23 0.52 -4.94 -4.66
C TYR A 23 -0.38 -4.26 -3.63
N GLY A 24 -1.32 -3.45 -4.12
CA GLY A 24 -2.33 -2.80 -3.29
C GLY A 24 -3.57 -3.66 -3.11
N HIS A 25 -3.90 -4.45 -4.14
CA HIS A 25 -5.11 -5.28 -4.24
C HIS A 25 -4.87 -6.54 -5.07
N THR A 26 -5.48 -7.64 -4.66
CA THR A 26 -5.66 -8.82 -5.50
C THR A 26 -6.78 -8.60 -6.52
N LYS A 27 -6.82 -9.41 -7.57
CA LYS A 27 -7.92 -9.43 -8.53
C LYS A 27 -8.61 -10.79 -8.46
N GLU A 28 -9.92 -10.81 -8.51
CA GLU A 28 -10.71 -12.04 -8.52
C GLU A 28 -11.35 -12.26 -9.89
N ASP A 29 -11.51 -13.53 -10.27
CA ASP A 29 -12.32 -13.91 -11.41
C ASP A 29 -13.79 -13.55 -11.15
N LEU A 30 -14.42 -12.87 -12.12
CA LEU A 30 -15.78 -12.37 -11.96
C LEU A 30 -16.82 -13.48 -11.76
N LYS A 31 -16.58 -14.67 -12.30
CA LYS A 31 -17.49 -15.82 -12.28
C LYS A 31 -17.18 -16.76 -11.12
N THR A 32 -15.93 -17.20 -11.00
CA THR A 32 -15.55 -18.22 -10.01
C THR A 32 -15.24 -17.64 -8.63
N LYS A 33 -15.06 -16.30 -8.54
CA LYS A 33 -14.61 -15.59 -7.33
C LYS A 33 -13.26 -16.05 -6.79
N GLN A 34 -12.49 -16.78 -7.59
CA GLN A 34 -11.15 -17.20 -7.23
C GLN A 34 -10.16 -16.07 -7.48
N THR A 35 -9.18 -15.92 -6.60
CA THR A 35 -8.08 -14.98 -6.78
C THR A 35 -7.27 -15.35 -8.03
N LEU A 36 -7.07 -14.37 -8.91
CA LEU A 36 -6.26 -14.49 -10.12
C LEU A 36 -4.75 -14.46 -9.80
N PRO A 37 -3.88 -14.87 -10.73
CA PRO A 37 -2.44 -14.83 -10.54
C PRO A 37 -1.90 -13.41 -10.27
N LYS A 38 -0.74 -13.30 -9.61
CA LYS A 38 -0.11 -11.99 -9.25
C LYS A 38 0.10 -11.03 -10.43
N GLY A 39 0.28 -11.55 -11.64
CA GLY A 39 0.40 -10.72 -12.85
C GLY A 39 -0.85 -9.87 -13.15
N GLU A 40 -2.00 -10.26 -12.61
CA GLU A 40 -3.28 -9.55 -12.74
C GLU A 40 -3.58 -8.64 -11.54
N TRP A 41 -2.74 -8.67 -10.49
CA TRP A 41 -2.95 -7.87 -9.29
C TRP A 41 -2.60 -6.40 -9.54
N GLN A 42 -3.25 -5.51 -8.79
CA GLN A 42 -3.01 -4.09 -8.94
C GLN A 42 -1.75 -3.68 -8.18
N LEU A 43 -0.79 -3.09 -8.89
CA LEU A 43 0.42 -2.52 -8.30
C LEU A 43 0.06 -1.40 -7.32
N LEU A 44 0.71 -1.41 -6.16
CA LEU A 44 0.49 -0.42 -5.10
C LEU A 44 0.81 1.00 -5.59
N LYS A 45 1.89 1.16 -6.36
CA LYS A 45 2.27 2.46 -6.92
C LYS A 45 1.16 3.07 -7.79
N SER A 46 0.63 2.30 -8.74
CA SER A 46 -0.41 2.81 -9.64
C SER A 46 -1.72 3.05 -8.89
N HIS A 47 -2.04 2.22 -7.89
CA HIS A 47 -3.15 2.47 -6.97
C HIS A 47 -3.02 3.82 -6.25
N LEU A 48 -1.90 4.07 -5.58
CA LEU A 48 -1.66 5.32 -4.85
C LEU A 48 -1.69 6.54 -5.76
N GLU A 49 -1.10 6.46 -6.96
CA GLU A 49 -1.12 7.55 -7.95
C GLU A 49 -2.54 7.86 -8.43
N ASN A 50 -3.34 6.84 -8.75
CA ASN A 50 -4.72 7.02 -9.20
C ASN A 50 -5.61 7.57 -8.08
N VAL A 51 -5.48 7.07 -6.86
CA VAL A 51 -6.23 7.56 -5.70
C VAL A 51 -5.86 9.01 -5.40
N ALA A 52 -4.56 9.35 -5.41
CA ALA A 52 -4.07 10.71 -5.21
C ALA A 52 -4.62 11.68 -6.25
N TYR A 53 -4.66 11.30 -7.52
CA TYR A 53 -5.23 12.12 -8.59
C TYR A 53 -6.72 12.42 -8.34
N LEU A 54 -7.52 11.39 -8.05
CA LEU A 54 -8.95 11.57 -7.78
C LEU A 54 -9.21 12.34 -6.47
N ALA A 55 -8.39 12.14 -5.46
CA ALA A 55 -8.46 12.86 -4.20
C ALA A 55 -8.14 14.35 -4.39
N GLU A 56 -7.14 14.67 -5.21
CA GLU A 56 -6.81 16.04 -5.61
C GLU A 56 -7.99 16.72 -6.30
N GLU A 57 -8.56 16.10 -7.33
CA GLU A 57 -9.70 16.67 -8.08
C GLU A 57 -10.91 16.93 -7.16
N ARG A 58 -11.17 16.02 -6.22
CA ARG A 58 -12.27 16.17 -5.25
C ARG A 58 -11.97 17.27 -4.25
N ALA A 59 -10.76 17.31 -3.70
CA ALA A 59 -10.36 18.29 -2.69
C ALA A 59 -10.18 19.71 -3.26
N ALA A 60 -9.87 19.82 -4.56
CA ALA A 60 -9.76 21.10 -5.25
C ALA A 60 -11.07 21.91 -5.19
N LYS A 61 -12.23 21.26 -5.12
CA LYS A 61 -13.55 21.92 -5.03
C LYS A 61 -13.71 22.81 -3.79
N PHE A 62 -12.91 22.58 -2.75
CA PHE A 62 -12.87 23.40 -1.53
C PHE A 62 -11.47 23.95 -1.24
N GLY A 63 -10.62 24.08 -2.27
CA GLY A 63 -9.29 24.71 -2.15
C GLY A 63 -8.20 23.83 -1.54
N ALA A 64 -8.46 22.54 -1.29
CA ALA A 64 -7.54 21.63 -0.61
C ALA A 64 -6.90 20.56 -1.53
N GLY A 65 -6.85 20.79 -2.84
CA GLY A 65 -6.37 19.81 -3.83
C GLY A 65 -5.02 19.17 -3.48
N LYS A 66 -4.02 19.99 -3.11
CA LYS A 66 -2.69 19.49 -2.70
C LYS A 66 -2.74 18.58 -1.48
N LEU A 67 -3.58 18.89 -0.50
CA LEU A 67 -3.77 18.04 0.69
C LEU A 67 -4.44 16.73 0.31
N GLY A 68 -5.45 16.77 -0.57
CA GLY A 68 -6.09 15.57 -1.11
C GLY A 68 -5.08 14.66 -1.84
N ARG A 69 -4.18 15.24 -2.64
CA ARG A 69 -3.12 14.48 -3.31
C ARG A 69 -2.18 13.78 -2.34
N ILE A 70 -1.73 14.49 -1.30
CA ILE A 70 -0.82 13.95 -0.29
C ILE A 70 -1.49 12.81 0.49
N GLU A 71 -2.74 13.01 0.90
CA GLU A 71 -3.51 12.00 1.62
C GLU A 71 -3.69 10.74 0.76
N GLY A 72 -4.08 10.89 -0.51
CA GLY A 72 -4.22 9.76 -1.43
C GLY A 72 -2.93 8.99 -1.69
N LEU A 73 -1.77 9.67 -1.72
CA LEU A 73 -0.46 9.02 -1.84
C LEU A 73 -0.06 8.25 -0.56
N ALA A 74 -0.48 8.73 0.61
CA ALA A 74 -0.02 8.21 1.90
C ALA A 74 -0.96 7.17 2.52
N HIS A 75 -2.24 7.12 2.13
CA HIS A 75 -3.29 6.39 2.84
C HIS A 75 -2.98 4.89 3.06
N ASP A 76 -2.29 4.27 2.11
CA ASP A 76 -1.99 2.84 2.08
C ASP A 76 -0.48 2.54 2.18
N ILE A 77 0.33 3.49 2.68
CA ILE A 77 1.80 3.33 2.73
C ILE A 77 2.25 2.08 3.50
N GLY A 78 1.47 1.62 4.48
CA GLY A 78 1.72 0.39 5.23
C GLY A 78 1.72 -0.88 4.37
N LYS A 79 1.14 -0.84 3.17
CA LYS A 79 1.12 -1.98 2.24
C LYS A 79 2.48 -2.26 1.57
N TYR A 80 3.45 -1.34 1.70
CA TYR A 80 4.85 -1.59 1.33
C TYR A 80 5.60 -2.50 2.31
N SER A 81 4.95 -2.99 3.37
CA SER A 81 5.53 -3.96 4.30
C SER A 81 5.53 -5.38 3.71
N ILE A 82 6.57 -6.16 4.05
CA ILE A 82 6.69 -7.57 3.63
C ILE A 82 5.54 -8.39 4.22
N GLU A 83 5.18 -8.08 5.46
CA GLU A 83 4.11 -8.71 6.23
C GLU A 83 2.77 -8.55 5.52
N PHE A 84 2.47 -7.35 4.99
CA PHE A 84 1.24 -7.14 4.23
C PHE A 84 1.23 -7.91 2.90
N GLN A 85 2.36 -7.94 2.18
CA GLN A 85 2.45 -8.72 0.93
C GLN A 85 2.26 -10.23 1.21
N GLN A 86 2.82 -10.76 2.30
CA GLN A 86 2.57 -12.14 2.73
C GLN A 86 1.10 -12.41 3.08
N LEU A 87 0.41 -11.44 3.69
CA LEU A 87 -1.04 -11.54 3.93
C LEU A 87 -1.84 -11.61 2.63
N LEU A 88 -1.50 -10.81 1.62
CA LEU A 88 -2.15 -10.88 0.30
C LEU A 88 -1.95 -12.24 -0.37
N GLU A 89 -0.80 -12.86 -0.14
CA GLU A 89 -0.43 -14.17 -0.67
C GLU A 89 -1.08 -15.33 0.08
N GLY A 90 -1.83 -15.05 1.15
CA GLY A 90 -2.42 -16.07 2.02
C GLY A 90 -1.38 -16.81 2.87
N LEU A 91 -0.16 -16.27 2.97
CA LEU A 91 0.95 -16.83 3.74
C LEU A 91 1.04 -16.26 5.16
N GLY A 92 0.39 -15.13 5.43
CA GLY A 92 0.28 -14.56 6.77
C GLY A 92 -0.91 -15.10 7.53
N GLU A 93 -0.77 -15.31 8.84
CA GLU A 93 -1.92 -15.49 9.72
C GLU A 93 -2.81 -14.25 9.60
N ARG A 94 -4.03 -14.42 9.10
CA ARG A 94 -5.06 -13.41 9.26
C ARG A 94 -5.20 -13.27 10.77
N LEU A 95 -4.72 -12.17 11.33
CA LEU A 95 -4.99 -11.85 12.73
C LEU A 95 -6.51 -11.66 12.84
N ILE A 96 -7.24 -12.76 12.99
CA ILE A 96 -8.64 -12.77 13.38
C ILE A 96 -8.60 -12.47 14.88
N THR A 97 -8.25 -11.24 15.23
CA THR A 97 -8.57 -10.73 16.55
C THR A 97 -10.09 -10.61 16.60
N PRO A 98 -10.81 -11.33 17.48
CA PRO A 98 -12.19 -11.03 17.76
C PRO A 98 -12.20 -9.79 18.66
N LEU A 99 -11.79 -8.65 18.11
CA LEU A 99 -12.00 -7.35 18.71
C LEU A 99 -12.95 -6.61 17.78
N LEU A 100 -14.21 -6.57 18.19
CA LEU A 100 -15.08 -5.45 17.85
C LEU A 100 -14.25 -4.15 17.92
N THR A 101 -14.37 -3.30 16.90
CA THR A 101 -13.82 -1.94 16.83
C THR A 101 -12.39 -1.82 16.28
N LEU A 102 -12.24 -1.86 14.95
CA LEU A 102 -11.19 -1.10 14.24
C LEU A 102 -11.61 -0.79 12.79
N ARG A 103 -12.92 -0.57 12.56
CA ARG A 103 -13.45 -0.06 11.28
C ARG A 103 -13.31 1.46 11.14
N SER A 104 -12.44 2.11 11.92
CA SER A 104 -12.32 3.57 11.99
C SER A 104 -10.88 4.12 12.17
N PHE A 105 -9.82 3.32 12.00
CA PHE A 105 -8.44 3.86 12.16
C PHE A 105 -7.80 4.38 10.87
N ILE A 106 -8.46 4.19 9.73
CA ILE A 106 -8.18 4.93 8.50
C ILE A 106 -9.57 5.23 7.94
N ILE A 107 -9.83 6.48 7.52
CA ILE A 107 -11.14 7.06 7.15
C ILE A 107 -11.93 7.62 8.35
N ASN A 108 -11.45 8.73 8.91
CA ASN A 108 -12.31 9.75 9.51
C ASN A 108 -11.73 11.16 9.23
N PHE A 109 -11.49 11.46 7.94
CA PHE A 109 -11.58 12.85 7.47
C PHE A 109 -13.04 13.13 7.11
N ARG A 110 -13.85 13.30 8.15
CA ARG A 110 -15.20 13.84 8.01
C ARG A 110 -15.04 15.36 7.93
N ILE A 111 -14.89 15.88 6.72
CA ILE A 111 -14.99 17.32 6.46
C ILE A 111 -16.47 17.65 6.60
N THR A 112 -16.84 18.18 7.77
CA THR A 112 -18.02 19.02 7.94
C THR A 112 -17.74 20.41 7.37
#